data_AF-A0A1X6X6F6-F1
#
_entry.id   AF-A0A1X6X6F6-F1
#
_cell.length_a   1.000
_cell.length_b   1.000
_cell.length_c   1.000
_cell.angle_alpha   90.00
_cell.angle_beta   90.00
_cell.angle_gamma   90.00
#
_symmetry.space_group_name_H-M   'P 1'
#
loop_
_entity.id
_entity.type
_entity.pdbx_description
1 polymer ?
#
loop_
_entity_poly.entity_id
_entity_poly.type
_entity_poly.pdbx_seq_one_letter_code
_entity_poly.pdbx_strand_id
1 'polypeptide(L)'
;MLVRLVATGVCHTDTITRHGDLPLPLPGVLGHEGAGVVEKLGEGVDRLAVGDHVVMGWASCGSCRNCRRGEPKYCDLLGPAVGAGVRFMGPNAGTSAYSRPDGTPVSGHFFGQSSFATYSIALASSLVKVDADLPLEILGPLACGLSTGAGAIMNTAKPQAGDAVVVFGVGAVGLAAIMAARNSPTAAIGLYRQGRFPFDELARMYELADVEQAIADSVSGEVIKPVLRISEV
;
A
#
# COMPACT_ATOMS: atom_id res chain seq x y z
N MET A 1 0.83 -5.61 18.96
CA MET A 1 -0.53 -5.09 18.78
C MET A 1 -1.46 -6.24 18.54
N LEU A 2 -2.62 -6.29 19.21
CA LEU A 2 -3.71 -7.20 18.84
C LEU A 2 -4.66 -6.43 17.92
N VAL A 3 -4.89 -6.97 16.73
CA VAL A 3 -5.81 -6.41 15.74
C VAL A 3 -6.95 -7.39 15.54
N ARG A 4 -8.18 -6.92 15.65
CA ARG A 4 -9.37 -7.66 15.22
C ARG A 4 -9.58 -7.42 13.73
N LEU A 5 -9.47 -8.48 12.94
CA LEU A 5 -9.57 -8.37 11.48
C LEU A 5 -11.02 -8.08 11.09
N VAL A 6 -11.18 -7.20 10.11
CA VAL A 6 -12.46 -6.93 9.42
C VAL A 6 -12.47 -7.64 8.07
N ALA A 7 -11.38 -7.53 7.31
CA ALA A 7 -11.20 -8.26 6.06
C ALA A 7 -9.73 -8.56 5.78
N THR A 8 -9.51 -9.49 4.86
CA THR A 8 -8.18 -9.80 4.34
C THR A 8 -8.28 -10.16 2.87
N GLY A 9 -7.36 -9.63 2.06
CA GLY A 9 -7.19 -10.09 0.69
C GLY A 9 -6.57 -11.49 0.64
N VAL A 10 -6.73 -12.16 -0.51
CA VAL A 10 -6.09 -13.44 -0.83
C VAL A 10 -5.15 -13.20 -2.01
N CYS A 11 -3.86 -13.41 -1.78
CA CYS A 11 -2.83 -13.12 -2.76
C CYS A 11 -2.18 -14.43 -3.25
N HIS A 12 -1.59 -14.39 -4.45
CA HIS A 12 -0.89 -15.55 -5.02
C HIS A 12 0.22 -16.08 -4.11
N THR A 13 0.86 -15.19 -3.35
CA THR A 13 1.89 -15.53 -2.34
C THR A 13 1.35 -16.48 -1.26
N ASP A 14 0.09 -16.34 -0.85
CA ASP A 14 -0.53 -17.26 0.11
C ASP A 14 -0.66 -18.67 -0.49
N THR A 15 -1.07 -18.74 -1.76
CA THR A 15 -1.24 -20.01 -2.50
C THR A 15 0.08 -20.75 -2.66
N ILE A 16 1.14 -20.09 -3.13
CA ILE A 16 2.44 -20.74 -3.33
C ILE A 16 3.07 -21.15 -1.98
N THR A 17 2.82 -20.41 -0.90
CA THR A 17 3.23 -20.81 0.45
C THR A 17 2.48 -22.06 0.92
N ARG A 18 1.17 -22.14 0.66
CA ARG A 18 0.36 -23.34 0.92
C ARG A 18 0.87 -24.57 0.16
N HIS A 19 1.41 -24.38 -1.05
CA HIS A 19 2.02 -25.46 -1.84
C HIS A 19 3.44 -25.84 -1.38
N GLY A 20 4.06 -25.05 -0.51
CA GLY A 20 5.42 -25.28 -0.01
C GLY A 20 6.53 -24.62 -0.84
N ASP A 21 6.18 -23.78 -1.82
CA ASP A 21 7.16 -23.08 -2.67
C ASP A 21 7.84 -21.91 -1.95
N LEU A 22 7.20 -21.37 -0.91
CA LEU A 22 7.76 -20.35 -0.02
C LEU A 22 7.90 -20.87 1.40
N PRO A 23 8.95 -20.43 2.13
CA PRO A 23 9.24 -20.91 3.46
C PRO A 23 8.22 -20.38 4.49
N LEU A 24 7.41 -21.29 5.01
CA LEU A 24 6.70 -21.17 6.28
C LEU A 24 6.56 -22.59 6.87
N PRO A 25 6.97 -22.86 8.12
CA PRO A 25 6.75 -24.17 8.71
C PRO A 25 5.25 -24.48 8.81
N LEU A 26 4.78 -25.60 8.28
CA LEU A 26 3.37 -26.00 8.34
C LEU A 26 3.12 -27.02 9.47
N PRO A 27 1.94 -27.02 10.11
CA PRO A 27 0.77 -26.19 9.85
C PRO A 27 0.97 -24.72 10.26
N GLY A 28 0.40 -23.78 9.50
CA GLY A 28 0.53 -22.36 9.75
C GLY A 28 -0.69 -21.53 9.34
N VAL A 29 -0.85 -20.37 9.98
CA VAL A 29 -1.86 -19.36 9.64
C VAL A 29 -1.27 -18.41 8.59
N LEU A 30 -1.86 -18.37 7.39
CA LEU A 30 -1.42 -17.50 6.28
C LEU A 30 -2.13 -16.13 6.31
N GLY A 31 -2.04 -15.39 5.21
CA GLY A 31 -2.66 -14.08 5.04
C GLY A 31 -1.70 -12.94 5.35
N HIS A 32 -1.62 -11.99 4.41
CA HIS A 32 -0.73 -10.83 4.47
C HIS A 32 -1.31 -9.55 3.84
N GLU A 33 -2.63 -9.53 3.63
CA GLU A 33 -3.39 -8.39 3.09
C GLU A 33 -4.50 -8.00 4.08
N GLY A 34 -4.18 -7.91 5.37
CA GLY A 34 -5.15 -7.68 6.45
C GLY A 34 -5.54 -6.21 6.65
N ALA A 35 -6.81 -5.97 6.99
CA ALA A 35 -7.32 -4.70 7.49
C ALA A 35 -8.26 -4.93 8.68
N GLY A 36 -8.18 -4.09 9.69
CA GLY A 36 -8.89 -4.32 10.95
C GLY A 36 -8.84 -3.17 11.94
N VAL A 37 -9.26 -3.45 13.16
CA VAL A 37 -9.35 -2.48 14.25
C VAL A 37 -8.39 -2.89 15.37
N VAL A 38 -7.67 -1.94 15.93
CA VAL A 38 -6.79 -2.19 17.08
C VAL A 38 -7.65 -2.57 18.28
N GLU A 39 -7.49 -3.81 18.74
CA GLU A 39 -8.20 -4.38 19.90
C GLU A 39 -7.40 -4.18 21.19
N LYS A 40 -6.07 -4.32 21.13
CA LYS A 40 -5.19 -4.15 22.29
C LYS A 40 -3.81 -3.61 21.92
N LEU A 41 -3.31 -2.66 22.70
CA LEU A 41 -1.97 -2.12 22.57
C LEU A 41 -0.90 -3.09 23.13
N GLY A 42 0.30 -3.04 22.55
CA GLY A 42 1.49 -3.59 23.19
C GLY A 42 2.07 -2.60 24.19
N GLU A 43 2.89 -3.09 25.11
CA GLU A 43 3.67 -2.22 26.02
C GLU A 43 4.55 -1.25 25.21
N GLY A 44 4.61 0.01 25.64
CA GLY A 44 5.43 1.05 25.02
C GLY A 44 4.93 1.57 23.66
N VAL A 45 3.71 1.22 23.24
CA VAL A 45 3.11 1.75 22.01
C VAL A 45 2.31 3.03 22.33
N ASP A 46 2.68 4.13 21.68
CA ASP A 46 2.11 5.46 21.87
C ASP A 46 1.44 6.04 20.60
N ARG A 47 1.85 5.58 19.42
CA ARG A 47 1.38 6.07 18.11
C ARG A 47 0.01 5.53 17.64
N LEU A 48 -0.59 4.61 18.39
CA LEU A 48 -1.87 3.96 18.08
C LEU A 48 -2.71 3.83 19.35
N ALA A 49 -4.03 3.87 19.19
CA ALA A 49 -5.01 3.67 20.25
C ALA A 49 -5.93 2.47 19.96
N VAL A 50 -6.55 1.92 21.01
CA VAL A 50 -7.64 0.95 20.84
C VAL A 50 -8.78 1.63 20.07
N GLY A 51 -9.35 0.93 19.10
CA GLY A 51 -10.37 1.45 18.20
C GLY A 51 -9.83 2.07 16.90
N ASP A 52 -8.53 2.30 16.76
CA ASP A 52 -7.96 2.78 15.51
C ASP A 52 -8.17 1.77 14.38
N HIS A 53 -8.63 2.26 13.23
CA HIS A 53 -8.69 1.48 11.99
C HIS A 53 -7.29 1.40 11.39
N VAL A 54 -6.87 0.21 10.99
CA VAL A 54 -5.52 -0.05 10.51
C VAL A 54 -5.50 -0.96 9.29
N VAL A 55 -4.61 -0.64 8.36
CA VAL A 55 -4.13 -1.55 7.32
C VAL A 55 -2.82 -2.19 7.81
N MET A 56 -2.71 -3.50 7.65
CA MET A 56 -1.56 -4.27 8.11
C MET A 56 -0.51 -4.32 7.00
N GLY A 57 0.59 -3.60 7.16
CA GLY A 57 1.74 -3.60 6.26
C GLY A 57 2.77 -4.70 6.59
N TRP A 58 3.96 -4.58 6.01
CA TRP A 58 5.02 -5.57 6.15
C TRP A 58 5.82 -5.40 7.44
N ALA A 59 6.26 -6.52 8.02
CA ALA A 59 7.19 -6.50 9.15
C ALA A 59 8.60 -6.08 8.75
N SER A 60 9.21 -5.23 9.57
CA SER A 60 10.62 -4.84 9.48
C SER A 60 11.18 -4.57 10.88
N CYS A 61 12.50 -4.65 11.06
CA CYS A 61 13.10 -4.52 12.38
C CYS A 61 13.19 -3.07 12.89
N GLY A 62 13.03 -2.07 12.01
CA GLY A 62 13.09 -0.65 12.35
C GLY A 62 14.48 -0.12 12.72
N SER A 63 15.48 -0.98 12.90
CA SER A 63 16.78 -0.60 13.50
C SER A 63 18.00 -0.91 12.64
N CYS A 64 17.87 -1.73 11.58
CA CYS A 64 18.99 -1.99 10.68
C CYS A 64 19.30 -0.78 9.79
N ARG A 65 20.43 -0.83 9.07
CA ARG A 65 20.88 0.25 8.18
C ARG A 65 19.80 0.67 7.17
N ASN A 66 19.15 -0.30 6.55
CA ASN A 66 18.13 -0.05 5.53
C ASN A 66 16.86 0.54 6.15
N CYS A 67 16.40 0.00 7.28
CA CYS A 67 15.26 0.56 8.00
C CYS A 67 15.50 2.02 8.42
N ARG A 68 16.69 2.34 8.98
CA ARG A 68 17.05 3.71 9.39
C ARG A 68 17.14 4.70 8.22
N ARG A 69 17.34 4.21 6.99
CA ARG A 69 17.36 5.02 5.76
C ARG A 69 15.99 5.15 5.10
N GLY A 70 14.92 4.68 5.74
CA GLY A 70 13.57 4.72 5.18
C GLY A 70 13.32 3.63 4.14
N GLU A 71 14.12 2.57 4.14
CA GLU A 71 14.07 1.46 3.18
C GLU A 71 13.67 0.13 3.87
N PRO A 72 12.54 0.05 4.61
CA PRO A 72 12.15 -1.15 5.35
C PRO A 72 11.88 -2.36 4.45
N LYS A 73 11.58 -2.13 3.16
CA LYS A 73 11.45 -3.18 2.13
C LYS A 73 12.73 -3.99 1.91
N TYR A 74 13.88 -3.45 2.29
CA TYR A 74 15.17 -4.12 2.24
C TYR A 74 15.71 -4.41 3.65
N CYS A 75 14.83 -4.67 4.61
CA CYS A 75 15.26 -5.02 5.97
C CYS A 75 16.21 -6.23 5.98
N ASP A 76 17.32 -6.12 6.70
CA ASP A 76 18.28 -7.22 6.90
C ASP A 76 17.64 -8.48 7.53
N LEU A 77 16.52 -8.32 8.24
CA LEU A 77 15.75 -9.40 8.86
C LEU A 77 14.47 -9.74 8.08
N LEU A 78 14.37 -9.37 6.80
CA LEU A 78 13.16 -9.59 6.00
C LEU A 78 12.74 -11.06 5.98
N GLY A 79 13.67 -11.99 5.72
CA GLY A 79 13.38 -13.43 5.69
C GLY A 79 12.70 -13.93 6.96
N PRO A 80 13.33 -13.77 8.14
CA PRO A 80 12.69 -14.11 9.41
C PRO A 80 11.38 -13.35 9.67
N ALA A 81 11.31 -12.07 9.28
CA ALA A 81 10.13 -11.24 9.50
C ALA A 81 8.89 -11.69 8.70
N VAL A 82 9.08 -12.34 7.55
CA VAL A 82 7.96 -12.76 6.69
C VAL A 82 7.69 -14.26 6.66
N GLY A 83 8.68 -15.10 6.96
CA GLY A 83 8.59 -16.55 6.76
C GLY A 83 9.01 -17.44 7.93
N ALA A 84 9.42 -16.89 9.08
CA ALA A 84 9.90 -17.73 10.19
C ALA A 84 8.81 -18.59 10.87
N GLY A 85 7.53 -18.25 10.70
CA GLY A 85 6.44 -18.93 11.41
C GLY A 85 6.27 -18.50 12.87
N VAL A 86 7.11 -17.58 13.36
CA VAL A 86 7.18 -17.14 14.76
C VAL A 86 7.48 -15.64 14.81
N ARG A 87 7.31 -15.05 16.00
CA ARG A 87 7.74 -13.67 16.26
C ARG A 87 9.24 -13.57 16.01
N PHE A 88 9.65 -12.75 15.06
CA PHE A 88 11.08 -12.61 14.74
C PHE A 88 11.82 -11.66 15.71
N MET A 89 11.09 -10.85 16.49
CA MET A 89 11.69 -9.89 17.41
C MET A 89 10.79 -9.60 18.63
N GLY A 90 11.36 -8.86 19.59
CA GLY A 90 10.71 -8.49 20.85
C GLY A 90 10.88 -9.55 21.94
N PRO A 91 10.29 -9.34 23.14
CA PRO A 91 10.50 -10.20 24.31
C PRO A 91 10.00 -11.64 24.10
N ASN A 92 9.07 -11.84 23.16
CA ASN A 92 8.51 -13.15 22.83
C ASN A 92 9.10 -13.72 21.51
N ALA A 93 10.27 -13.25 21.06
CA ALA A 93 10.90 -13.75 19.83
C ALA A 93 11.08 -15.27 19.87
N GLY A 94 10.89 -15.94 18.73
CA GLY A 94 10.93 -17.40 18.61
C GLY A 94 9.64 -18.12 18.98
N THR A 95 8.62 -17.42 19.50
CA THR A 95 7.32 -18.01 19.85
C THR A 95 6.24 -17.73 18.80
N SER A 96 5.26 -18.61 18.68
CA SER A 96 4.05 -18.34 17.91
C SER A 96 2.98 -17.63 18.76
N ALA A 97 2.12 -16.87 18.09
CA ALA A 97 0.90 -16.31 18.69
C ALA A 97 -0.29 -17.28 18.60
N TYR A 98 -0.15 -18.39 17.88
CA TYR A 98 -1.22 -19.30 17.53
C TYR A 98 -0.92 -20.68 18.08
N SER A 99 -1.94 -21.32 18.64
CA SER A 99 -1.88 -22.70 19.11
C SER A 99 -3.23 -23.37 18.85
N ARG A 100 -3.21 -24.70 18.79
CA ARG A 100 -4.42 -25.52 18.85
C ARG A 100 -5.02 -25.50 20.26
N PRO A 101 -6.27 -25.98 20.44
CA PRO A 101 -6.89 -26.09 21.77
C PRO A 101 -6.10 -26.96 22.75
N ASP A 102 -5.32 -27.93 22.25
CA ASP A 102 -4.43 -28.78 23.05
C ASP A 102 -3.10 -28.11 23.45
N GLY A 103 -2.90 -26.84 23.06
CA GLY A 103 -1.68 -26.08 23.33
C GLY A 103 -0.56 -26.27 22.32
N THR A 104 -0.71 -27.15 21.32
CA THR A 104 0.30 -27.36 20.28
C THR A 104 0.50 -26.07 19.48
N PRO A 105 1.73 -25.52 19.38
CA PRO A 105 1.99 -24.33 18.58
C PRO A 105 1.66 -24.54 17.10
N VAL A 106 1.07 -23.52 16.48
CA VAL A 106 0.84 -23.45 15.03
C VAL A 106 1.65 -22.28 14.50
N SER A 107 2.34 -22.43 13.38
CA SER A 107 3.09 -21.31 12.81
C SER A 107 2.17 -20.14 12.49
N GLY A 108 2.69 -18.93 12.61
CA GLY A 108 2.00 -17.73 12.21
C GLY A 108 3.00 -16.63 11.91
N HIS A 109 2.60 -15.38 12.12
CA HIS A 109 3.42 -14.22 11.76
C HIS A 109 3.88 -14.25 10.29
N PHE A 110 3.07 -14.84 9.40
CA PHE A 110 3.30 -14.78 7.96
C PHE A 110 3.22 -13.33 7.51
N PHE A 111 4.30 -12.80 6.93
CA PHE A 111 4.51 -11.36 6.68
C PHE A 111 4.39 -10.47 7.93
N GLY A 112 4.53 -11.04 9.13
CA GLY A 112 4.28 -10.38 10.40
C GLY A 112 2.80 -10.10 10.68
N GLN A 113 1.90 -10.79 9.96
CA GLN A 113 0.46 -10.64 10.06
C GLN A 113 -0.22 -11.95 10.43
N SER A 114 -0.23 -12.93 9.52
CA SER A 114 -1.15 -14.08 9.59
C SER A 114 -2.61 -13.63 9.70
N SER A 115 -3.06 -12.86 8.70
CA SER A 115 -4.38 -12.23 8.67
C SER A 115 -5.54 -13.18 8.37
N PHE A 116 -5.28 -14.46 8.05
CA PHE A 116 -6.33 -15.49 7.92
C PHE A 116 -6.81 -16.00 9.28
N ALA A 117 -7.13 -15.07 10.18
CA ALA A 117 -7.63 -15.31 11.53
C ALA A 117 -8.51 -14.14 11.99
N THR A 118 -9.41 -14.40 12.94
CA THR A 118 -10.25 -13.34 13.55
C THR A 118 -9.42 -12.28 14.25
N TYR A 119 -8.27 -12.67 14.81
CA TYR A 119 -7.31 -11.78 15.44
C TYR A 119 -5.91 -12.05 14.92
N SER A 120 -5.14 -10.98 14.74
CA SER A 120 -3.71 -11.04 14.40
C SER A 120 -2.88 -10.28 15.42
N ILE A 121 -1.67 -10.77 15.63
CA ILE A 121 -0.66 -10.01 16.38
C ILE A 121 0.41 -9.50 15.42
N ALA A 122 0.49 -8.18 15.32
CA ALA A 122 1.48 -7.49 14.49
C ALA A 122 2.36 -6.54 15.30
N LEU A 123 3.51 -6.19 14.73
CA LEU A 123 4.33 -5.09 15.22
C LEU A 123 3.57 -3.78 15.04
N ALA A 124 3.67 -2.90 16.05
CA ALA A 124 3.03 -1.59 15.95
C ALA A 124 3.54 -0.84 14.72
N SER A 125 4.85 -0.92 14.43
CA SER A 125 5.54 -0.30 13.28
C SER A 125 4.99 -0.70 11.91
N SER A 126 4.36 -1.88 11.81
CA SER A 126 3.80 -2.42 10.57
C SER A 126 2.33 -2.07 10.37
N LEU A 127 1.69 -1.42 11.32
CA LEU A 127 0.31 -0.96 11.17
C LEU A 127 0.28 0.49 10.68
N VAL A 128 -0.55 0.73 9.67
CA VAL A 128 -0.83 2.07 9.14
C VAL A 128 -2.24 2.45 9.58
N LYS A 129 -2.37 3.48 10.40
CA LYS A 129 -3.67 4.05 10.77
C LYS A 129 -4.33 4.65 9.53
N VAL A 130 -5.62 4.40 9.38
CA VAL A 130 -6.47 4.95 8.32
C VAL A 130 -7.68 5.65 8.95
N ASP A 131 -8.30 6.54 8.20
CA ASP A 131 -9.50 7.24 8.66
C ASP A 131 -10.67 6.27 8.85
N ALA A 132 -11.49 6.54 9.87
CA ALA A 132 -12.51 5.61 10.33
C ALA A 132 -13.69 5.45 9.35
N ASP A 133 -13.87 6.41 8.44
CA ASP A 133 -14.91 6.44 7.41
C ASP A 133 -14.50 5.74 6.11
N LEU A 134 -13.23 5.33 5.96
CA LEU A 134 -12.80 4.55 4.82
C LEU A 134 -13.33 3.10 4.91
N PRO A 135 -13.70 2.49 3.76
CA PRO A 135 -14.27 1.14 3.70
C PRO A 135 -13.20 0.08 4.01
N LEU A 136 -12.99 -0.17 5.29
CA LEU A 136 -11.91 -1.00 5.82
C LEU A 136 -11.88 -2.42 5.21
N GLU A 137 -13.04 -2.93 4.80
CA GLU A 137 -13.22 -4.24 4.16
C GLU A 137 -12.50 -4.40 2.81
N ILE A 138 -12.13 -3.30 2.14
CA ILE A 138 -11.40 -3.33 0.87
C ILE A 138 -9.98 -2.78 0.95
N LEU A 139 -9.52 -2.30 2.11
CA LEU A 139 -8.21 -1.65 2.22
C LEU A 139 -7.04 -2.62 2.34
N GLY A 140 -7.28 -3.86 2.77
CA GLY A 140 -6.24 -4.87 2.98
C GLY A 140 -5.26 -5.05 1.80
N PRO A 141 -5.73 -5.20 0.55
CA PRO A 141 -4.88 -5.32 -0.64
C PRO A 141 -3.95 -4.12 -0.91
N LEU A 142 -4.18 -2.95 -0.29
CA LEU A 142 -3.25 -1.82 -0.36
C LEU A 142 -1.91 -2.14 0.31
N ALA A 143 -1.86 -3.09 1.25
CA ALA A 143 -0.63 -3.51 1.90
C ALA A 143 0.26 -4.45 1.07
N CYS A 144 -0.24 -4.98 -0.04
CA CYS A 144 0.55 -5.87 -0.89
C CYS A 144 0.28 -5.61 -2.38
N GLY A 145 -0.68 -6.29 -3.00
CA GLY A 145 -0.77 -6.34 -4.46
C GLY A 145 -0.88 -4.96 -5.13
N LEU A 146 -1.74 -4.08 -4.58
CA LEU A 146 -2.00 -2.77 -5.19
C LEU A 146 -0.81 -1.81 -5.04
N SER A 147 -0.25 -1.70 -3.83
CA SER A 147 0.91 -0.82 -3.61
C SER A 147 2.18 -1.34 -4.29
N THR A 148 2.34 -2.66 -4.43
CA THR A 148 3.46 -3.26 -5.16
C THR A 148 3.43 -2.86 -6.63
N GLY A 149 2.28 -3.03 -7.29
CA GLY A 149 2.12 -2.65 -8.70
C GLY A 149 2.30 -1.16 -8.94
N ALA A 150 1.62 -0.34 -8.13
CA ALA A 150 1.72 1.10 -8.24
C ALA A 150 3.16 1.60 -7.93
N GLY A 151 3.80 1.05 -6.90
CA GLY A 151 5.16 1.37 -6.50
C GLY A 151 6.22 0.96 -7.54
N ALA A 152 6.01 -0.15 -8.26
CA ALA A 152 6.89 -0.53 -9.37
C ALA A 152 6.98 0.57 -10.43
N ILE A 153 5.88 1.28 -10.71
CA ILE A 153 5.87 2.42 -11.63
C ILE A 153 6.38 3.69 -10.96
N MET A 154 5.79 4.10 -9.84
CA MET A 154 6.05 5.41 -9.23
C MET A 154 7.44 5.52 -8.59
N ASN A 155 7.99 4.41 -8.09
CA ASN A 155 9.22 4.42 -7.29
C ASN A 155 10.41 3.74 -7.99
N THR A 156 10.17 2.73 -8.83
CA THR A 156 11.25 1.95 -9.45
C THR A 156 11.45 2.31 -10.92
N ALA A 157 10.46 2.05 -11.77
CA ALA A 157 10.58 2.25 -13.22
C ALA A 157 10.61 3.73 -13.59
N LYS A 158 9.81 4.57 -12.92
CA LYS A 158 9.71 6.02 -13.13
C LYS A 158 9.73 6.41 -14.62
N PRO A 159 8.81 5.87 -15.43
CA PRO A 159 8.78 6.14 -16.86
C PRO A 159 8.62 7.64 -17.11
N GLN A 160 9.33 8.13 -18.12
CA GLN A 160 9.29 9.51 -18.54
C GLN A 160 8.26 9.71 -19.65
N ALA A 161 8.01 10.97 -19.99
CA ALA A 161 7.15 11.30 -21.12
C ALA A 161 7.72 10.73 -22.43
N GLY A 162 6.91 9.93 -23.14
CA GLY A 162 7.30 9.28 -24.39
C GLY A 162 7.76 7.83 -24.24
N ASP A 163 8.00 7.34 -23.01
CA ASP A 163 8.35 5.94 -22.79
C ASP A 163 7.14 5.02 -23.02
N ALA A 164 7.41 3.84 -23.59
CA ALA A 164 6.42 2.77 -23.68
C ALA A 164 6.56 1.83 -22.46
N VAL A 165 5.46 1.61 -21.74
CA VAL A 165 5.40 0.66 -20.62
C VAL A 165 4.69 -0.61 -21.05
N VAL A 166 5.33 -1.76 -20.86
CA VAL A 166 4.73 -3.08 -21.07
C VAL A 166 4.60 -3.78 -19.72
N VAL A 167 3.40 -4.27 -19.41
CA VAL A 167 3.10 -5.00 -18.18
C VAL A 167 2.78 -6.45 -18.53
N PHE A 168 3.57 -7.39 -18.01
CA PHE A 168 3.32 -8.82 -18.16
C PHE A 168 2.49 -9.33 -16.97
N GLY A 169 1.25 -9.75 -17.26
CA GLY A 169 0.28 -10.21 -16.27
C GLY A 169 -0.71 -9.12 -15.84
N VAL A 170 -2.00 -9.46 -15.83
CA VAL A 170 -3.12 -8.53 -15.58
C VAL A 170 -3.92 -8.90 -14.32
N GLY A 171 -3.23 -9.43 -13.30
CA GLY A 171 -3.77 -9.56 -11.95
C GLY A 171 -3.74 -8.24 -11.18
N ALA A 172 -4.05 -8.25 -9.88
CA ALA A 172 -4.12 -7.04 -9.04
C ALA A 172 -2.87 -6.16 -9.12
N VAL A 173 -1.67 -6.77 -9.06
CA VAL A 173 -0.38 -6.07 -9.19
C VAL A 173 -0.23 -5.40 -10.57
N GLY A 174 -0.51 -6.14 -11.64
CA GLY A 174 -0.37 -5.63 -13.01
C GLY A 174 -1.36 -4.51 -13.33
N LEU A 175 -2.62 -4.66 -12.91
CA LEU A 175 -3.63 -3.61 -13.07
C LEU A 175 -3.29 -2.36 -12.26
N ALA A 176 -2.78 -2.49 -11.04
CA ALA A 176 -2.32 -1.36 -10.25
C ALA A 176 -1.13 -0.64 -10.91
N ALA A 177 -0.20 -1.39 -11.53
CA ALA A 177 0.87 -0.80 -12.34
C ALA A 177 0.32 -0.02 -13.55
N ILE A 178 -0.66 -0.58 -14.28
CA ILE A 178 -1.31 0.11 -15.41
C ILE A 178 -2.00 1.40 -14.94
N MET A 179 -2.75 1.35 -13.83
CA MET A 179 -3.42 2.51 -13.24
C MET A 179 -2.40 3.59 -12.85
N ALA A 180 -1.30 3.21 -12.20
CA ALA A 180 -0.24 4.14 -11.80
C ALA A 180 0.47 4.75 -13.01
N ALA A 181 0.78 3.97 -14.05
CA ALA A 181 1.37 4.48 -15.29
C ALA A 181 0.46 5.50 -15.99
N ARG A 182 -0.86 5.28 -15.92
CA ARG A 182 -1.88 6.14 -16.54
C ARG A 182 -2.22 7.40 -15.73
N ASN A 183 -1.89 7.47 -14.45
CA ASN A 183 -2.14 8.65 -13.61
C ASN A 183 -1.04 9.73 -13.70
N SER A 184 -0.15 9.66 -14.68
CA SER A 184 0.88 10.66 -14.91
C SER A 184 0.40 11.77 -15.86
N PRO A 185 0.89 13.02 -15.72
CA PRO A 185 0.68 14.09 -16.72
C PRO A 185 1.01 13.63 -18.15
N THR A 186 1.99 12.74 -18.30
CA THR A 186 2.36 12.05 -19.54
C THR A 186 1.19 11.30 -20.18
N ALA A 187 0.42 10.55 -19.39
CA ALA A 187 -0.71 9.79 -19.90
C ALA A 187 -1.87 10.70 -20.32
N ALA A 188 -2.08 11.81 -19.64
CA ALA A 188 -3.02 12.85 -20.06
C ALA A 188 -2.60 13.47 -21.40
N ILE A 189 -1.31 13.76 -21.60
CA ILE A 189 -0.76 14.23 -22.88
C ILE A 189 -0.93 13.18 -23.99
N GLY A 190 -0.68 11.89 -23.67
CA GLY A 190 -0.89 10.79 -24.61
C GLY A 190 -2.36 10.66 -25.06
N LEU A 191 -3.31 10.80 -24.13
CA LEU A 191 -4.74 10.79 -24.44
C LEU A 191 -5.18 12.04 -25.21
N TYR A 192 -4.62 13.21 -24.91
CA TYR A 192 -4.83 14.45 -25.67
C TYR A 192 -4.41 14.29 -27.13
N ARG A 193 -3.18 13.78 -27.37
CA ARG A 193 -2.67 13.51 -28.72
C ARG A 193 -3.52 12.51 -29.51
N GLN A 194 -4.24 11.62 -28.83
CA GLN A 194 -5.16 10.66 -29.43
C GLN A 194 -6.58 11.23 -29.63
N GLY A 195 -6.85 12.49 -29.26
CA GLY A 195 -8.17 13.11 -29.30
C GLY A 195 -9.15 12.57 -28.25
N ARG A 196 -8.66 11.87 -27.22
CA ARG A 196 -9.47 11.17 -26.20
C ARG A 196 -9.55 11.92 -24.86
N PHE A 197 -8.84 13.04 -24.74
CA PHE A 197 -8.85 13.92 -23.59
C PHE A 197 -8.54 15.36 -24.02
N PRO A 198 -9.52 16.06 -24.65
CA PRO A 198 -9.35 17.41 -25.17
C PRO A 198 -9.39 18.43 -24.03
N PHE A 199 -8.37 18.44 -23.17
CA PHE A 199 -8.30 19.36 -22.04
C PHE A 199 -8.16 20.83 -22.48
N ASP A 200 -7.71 21.07 -23.71
CA ASP A 200 -7.68 22.36 -24.37
C ASP A 200 -9.07 22.95 -24.60
N GLU A 201 -10.10 22.12 -24.77
CA GLU A 201 -11.50 22.58 -24.79
C GLU A 201 -11.99 23.06 -23.41
N LEU A 202 -11.34 22.63 -22.33
CA LEU A 202 -11.65 23.03 -20.95
C LEU A 202 -10.84 24.24 -20.50
N ALA A 203 -9.83 24.64 -21.29
CA ALA A 203 -8.91 25.71 -20.94
C ALA A 203 -9.21 26.99 -21.74
N ARG A 204 -9.21 28.14 -21.06
CA ARG A 204 -9.19 29.46 -21.74
C ARG A 204 -7.87 30.16 -21.44
N MET A 205 -7.24 30.68 -22.50
CA MET A 205 -5.99 31.44 -22.40
C MET A 205 -6.28 32.91 -22.07
N TYR A 206 -5.46 33.47 -21.19
CA TYR A 206 -5.44 34.88 -20.81
C TYR A 206 -4.00 35.38 -20.90
N GLU A 207 -3.80 36.67 -21.16
CA GLU A 207 -2.46 37.26 -21.01
C GLU A 207 -2.15 37.50 -19.53
N LEU A 208 -0.87 37.52 -19.14
CA LEU A 208 -0.47 37.74 -17.75
C LEU A 208 -1.05 39.04 -17.16
N ALA A 209 -1.23 40.08 -17.99
CA ALA A 209 -1.85 41.34 -17.60
C ALA A 209 -3.31 41.19 -17.13
N ASP A 210 -4.00 40.12 -17.54
CA ASP A 210 -5.41 39.88 -17.30
C ASP A 210 -5.65 38.89 -16.14
N VAL A 211 -4.68 38.73 -15.23
CA VAL A 211 -4.77 37.75 -14.13
C VAL A 211 -6.02 37.90 -13.27
N GLU A 212 -6.46 39.13 -12.99
CA GLU A 212 -7.66 39.39 -12.20
C GLU A 212 -8.94 38.94 -12.92
N GLN A 213 -9.01 39.13 -14.25
CA GLN A 213 -10.13 38.66 -15.07
C GLN A 213 -10.13 37.12 -15.13
N ALA A 214 -8.96 36.51 -15.32
CA ALA A 214 -8.81 35.05 -15.33
C ALA A 214 -9.27 34.40 -14.03
N ILE A 215 -9.00 35.04 -12.89
CA ILE A 215 -9.48 34.60 -11.57
C ILE A 215 -10.99 34.78 -11.46
N ALA A 216 -11.53 35.94 -11.84
CA ALA A 216 -12.97 36.23 -11.78
C ALA A 216 -13.81 35.25 -12.63
N ASP A 217 -13.35 34.95 -13.85
CA ASP A 217 -14.02 34.02 -14.76
C ASP A 217 -13.98 32.58 -14.23
N SER A 218 -12.91 32.21 -13.52
CA SER A 218 -12.82 30.91 -12.85
C SER A 218 -13.74 30.78 -11.65
N VAL A 219 -13.83 31.85 -10.83
CA VAL A 219 -14.69 31.87 -9.64
C VAL A 219 -16.17 31.88 -10.02
N SER A 220 -16.53 32.62 -11.08
CA SER A 220 -17.92 32.66 -11.59
C SER A 220 -18.34 31.36 -12.29
N GLY A 221 -17.39 30.52 -12.66
CA GLY A 221 -17.61 29.29 -13.43
C GLY A 221 -17.79 29.53 -14.93
N GLU A 222 -17.58 30.75 -15.42
CA GLU A 222 -17.54 31.05 -16.86
C GLU A 222 -16.41 30.27 -17.56
N VAL A 223 -15.28 30.08 -16.87
CA VAL A 223 -14.15 29.30 -17.36
C VAL A 223 -13.78 28.19 -16.39
N ILE A 224 -13.69 26.96 -16.91
CA ILE A 224 -13.32 25.78 -16.13
C ILE A 224 -11.85 25.85 -15.70
N LYS A 225 -10.94 26.16 -16.65
CA LYS A 225 -9.51 26.29 -16.36
C LYS A 225 -8.90 27.52 -17.03
N PRO A 226 -8.68 28.64 -16.31
CA PRO A 226 -7.90 29.74 -16.84
C PRO A 226 -6.42 29.34 -16.93
N VAL A 227 -5.75 29.77 -18.00
CA VAL A 227 -4.32 29.58 -18.22
C VAL A 227 -3.69 30.92 -18.61
N LEU A 228 -2.71 31.38 -17.83
CA LEU A 228 -1.98 32.62 -18.13
C LEU A 228 -0.85 32.33 -19.11
N ARG A 229 -0.81 33.08 -20.21
CA ARG A 229 0.35 33.17 -21.09
C ARG A 229 1.38 34.10 -20.43
N ILE A 230 2.55 33.55 -20.10
CA ILE A 230 3.61 34.26 -19.37
C ILE A 230 4.68 34.84 -20.31
N SER A 231 4.90 34.20 -21.45
CA SER A 231 5.80 34.66 -22.51
C SER A 231 5.36 34.08 -23.85
N GLU A 232 5.80 34.69 -24.95
CA GLU A 232 5.72 34.05 -26.27
C GLU A 232 6.63 32.81 -26.29
N VAL A 233 6.23 31.80 -27.09
CA VAL A 233 6.96 30.55 -27.30
C VAL A 233 7.70 30.61 -28.61
#